data_AF-N2APN5-F1
#
_entry.id   AF-N2APN5-F1
#
_cell.length_a   1.000
_cell.length_b   1.000
_cell.length_c   1.000
_cell.angle_alpha   90.00
_cell.angle_beta   90.00
_cell.angle_gamma   90.00
#
_symmetry.space_group_name_H-M   'P 1'
#
loop_
_entity.id
_entity.type
_entity.pdbx_description
1 polymer ?
#
loop_
_entity_poly.entity_id
_entity_poly.type
_entity_poly.pdbx_seq_one_letter_code
_entity_poly.pdbx_strand_id
1 'polypeptide(L)'
;MRDVSVLHPQLRKKSIELQKICEKNGLKIGIGECLRTVAEQDALYAKGRTQPGKRVTNARGSTYASQHQWGIAFDFYRNDGTGAYNETGDFFNRVGALAKTIGLGWGGDWKSPVDKPHLYLPDWGSTTAILKQQYGTPENFMKTWVKHPVFETDKTYIVTQACYLRSRAGAKVANRVRYDILSDAVKKKCGKKQEFAVFKKNKTFRLIKVRQMGGNVWGQMKSGYWVPLIYKDTKRVKAADKSKRTD
;
A
#
# COMPACT_ATOMS: atom_id res chain seq x y z
N MET A 1 -17.90 -8.95 3.54
CA MET A 1 -18.27 -8.89 2.10
C MET A 1 -17.13 -9.40 1.19
N ARG A 2 -17.44 -10.10 0.07
CA ARG A 2 -16.43 -10.62 -0.90
C ARG A 2 -16.17 -9.69 -2.08
N ASP A 3 -16.29 -8.39 -1.87
CA ASP A 3 -16.16 -7.43 -2.95
C ASP A 3 -14.78 -6.75 -2.92
N VAL A 4 -13.97 -7.00 -3.95
CA VAL A 4 -12.67 -6.36 -4.14
C VAL A 4 -12.84 -4.88 -4.51
N SER A 5 -13.98 -4.51 -5.10
CA SER A 5 -14.29 -3.15 -5.55
C SER A 5 -14.44 -2.14 -4.40
N VAL A 6 -14.54 -2.60 -3.16
CA VAL A 6 -14.61 -1.75 -1.96
C VAL A 6 -13.29 -1.69 -1.18
N LEU A 7 -12.23 -2.34 -1.65
CA LEU A 7 -10.90 -2.27 -1.03
C LEU A 7 -10.16 -0.98 -1.38
N HIS A 8 -9.04 -0.71 -0.71
CA HIS A 8 -8.13 0.38 -1.07
C HIS A 8 -7.70 0.25 -2.54
N PRO A 9 -7.70 1.32 -3.37
CA PRO A 9 -7.41 1.22 -4.81
C PRO A 9 -6.11 0.50 -5.16
N GLN A 10 -5.05 0.68 -4.36
CA GLN A 10 -3.79 -0.06 -4.54
C GLN A 10 -3.97 -1.55 -4.26
N LEU A 11 -4.75 -1.93 -3.26
CA LEU A 11 -5.00 -3.34 -2.93
C LEU A 11 -5.81 -4.03 -4.03
N ARG A 12 -6.74 -3.33 -4.69
CA ARG A 12 -7.45 -3.84 -5.88
C ARG A 12 -6.49 -4.18 -7.02
N LYS A 13 -5.52 -3.30 -7.28
CA LYS A 13 -4.50 -3.57 -8.31
C LYS A 13 -3.62 -4.75 -7.91
N LYS A 14 -3.21 -4.81 -6.65
CA LYS A 14 -2.38 -5.88 -6.11
C LYS A 14 -3.09 -7.22 -6.09
N SER A 15 -4.41 -7.27 -5.88
CA SER A 15 -5.17 -8.51 -5.91
C SER A 15 -5.25 -9.09 -7.34
N ILE A 16 -5.40 -8.24 -8.35
CA ILE A 16 -5.33 -8.66 -9.77
C ILE A 16 -3.91 -9.13 -10.14
N GLU A 17 -2.88 -8.39 -9.70
CA GLU A 17 -1.48 -8.76 -9.92
C GLU A 17 -1.15 -10.10 -9.27
N LEU A 18 -1.63 -10.32 -8.03
CA LEU A 18 -1.47 -11.58 -7.31
C LEU A 18 -2.09 -12.75 -8.06
N GLN A 19 -3.34 -12.63 -8.49
CA GLN A 19 -4.01 -13.70 -9.26
C GLN A 19 -3.20 -14.07 -10.51
N LYS A 20 -2.67 -13.08 -11.24
CA LYS A 20 -1.85 -13.31 -12.44
C LYS A 20 -0.54 -14.03 -12.13
N ILE A 21 0.20 -13.62 -11.09
CA ILE A 21 1.48 -14.27 -10.76
C ILE A 21 1.25 -15.66 -10.16
N CYS A 22 0.18 -15.87 -9.40
CA CYS A 22 -0.17 -17.18 -8.85
C CYS A 22 -0.57 -18.15 -9.97
N GLU A 23 -1.42 -17.73 -10.92
CA GLU A 23 -1.81 -18.55 -12.08
C GLU A 23 -0.58 -18.99 -12.88
N LYS A 24 0.37 -18.08 -13.14
CA LYS A 24 1.64 -18.40 -13.83
C LYS A 24 2.52 -19.41 -13.09
N ASN A 25 2.32 -19.57 -11.78
CA ASN A 25 3.06 -20.52 -10.94
C ASN A 25 2.22 -21.77 -10.60
N GLY A 26 1.10 -21.99 -11.30
CA GLY A 26 0.21 -23.13 -11.07
C GLY A 26 -0.55 -23.09 -9.75
N LEU A 27 -0.71 -21.90 -9.16
CA LEU A 27 -1.39 -21.68 -7.88
C LEU A 27 -2.73 -20.98 -8.14
N LYS A 28 -3.82 -21.75 -8.25
CA LYS A 28 -5.17 -21.17 -8.42
C LYS A 28 -5.70 -20.65 -7.10
N ILE A 29 -5.92 -19.34 -7.01
CA ILE A 29 -6.47 -18.68 -5.81
C ILE A 29 -7.83 -18.06 -6.10
N GLY A 30 -8.66 -17.96 -5.06
CA GLY A 30 -9.84 -17.11 -5.02
C GLY A 30 -9.73 -16.08 -3.88
N ILE A 31 -10.56 -15.04 -3.92
CA ILE A 31 -10.63 -14.02 -2.86
C ILE A 31 -11.87 -14.28 -2.02
N GLY A 32 -11.67 -14.50 -0.72
CA GLY A 32 -12.70 -14.82 0.25
C GLY A 32 -13.24 -13.58 0.94
N GLU A 33 -12.49 -13.02 1.89
CA GLU A 33 -12.93 -11.88 2.70
C GLU A 33 -12.28 -10.58 2.21
N CYS A 34 -13.06 -9.51 2.07
CA CYS A 34 -12.57 -8.18 1.71
C CYS A 34 -12.90 -7.16 2.82
N LEU A 35 -13.59 -6.07 2.50
CA LEU A 35 -14.02 -5.07 3.48
C LEU A 35 -15.01 -5.69 4.47
N ARG A 36 -14.85 -5.33 5.75
CA ARG A 36 -15.71 -5.77 6.83
C ARG A 36 -16.23 -4.58 7.63
N THR A 37 -17.54 -4.49 7.79
CA THR A 37 -18.20 -3.49 8.63
C THR A 37 -18.01 -3.79 10.12
N VAL A 38 -18.34 -2.82 10.97
CA VAL A 38 -18.35 -3.01 12.44
C VAL A 38 -19.27 -4.15 12.83
N ALA A 39 -20.51 -4.17 12.30
CA ALA A 39 -21.50 -5.20 12.61
C ALA A 39 -21.03 -6.60 12.18
N GLU A 40 -20.46 -6.74 10.98
CA GLU A 40 -19.89 -8.02 10.53
C GLU A 40 -18.72 -8.47 11.43
N GLN A 41 -17.85 -7.55 11.86
CA GLN A 41 -16.74 -7.87 12.74
C GLN A 41 -17.21 -8.27 14.16
N ASP A 42 -18.23 -7.61 14.69
CA ASP A 42 -18.83 -7.98 15.98
C ASP A 42 -19.54 -9.34 15.92
N ALA A 43 -20.21 -9.66 14.81
CA ALA A 43 -20.78 -10.99 14.59
C ALA A 43 -19.69 -12.09 14.55
N LEU A 44 -18.53 -11.83 13.94
CA LEU A 44 -17.40 -12.77 14.00
C LEU A 44 -16.80 -12.87 15.40
N TYR A 45 -16.72 -11.77 16.14
CA TYR A 45 -16.22 -11.76 17.52
C TYR A 45 -17.13 -12.57 18.46
N ALA A 46 -18.45 -12.57 18.22
CA ALA A 46 -19.43 -13.31 18.99
C ALA A 46 -19.26 -14.85 18.91
N LYS A 47 -18.73 -15.39 17.79
CA LYS A 47 -18.53 -16.84 17.61
C LYS A 47 -17.56 -17.42 18.64
N GLY A 48 -17.96 -18.51 19.29
CA GLY A 48 -17.21 -19.15 20.38
C GLY A 48 -17.14 -18.30 21.66
N ARG A 49 -18.03 -17.31 21.79
CA ARG A 49 -18.22 -16.47 22.98
C ARG A 49 -19.70 -16.41 23.37
N THR A 50 -20.50 -15.70 22.59
CA THR A 50 -21.95 -15.52 22.79
C THR A 50 -22.78 -16.22 21.71
N GLN A 51 -22.14 -16.71 20.64
CA GLN A 51 -22.72 -17.55 19.61
C GLN A 51 -21.92 -18.84 19.46
N PRO A 52 -22.54 -19.96 19.04
CA PRO A 52 -21.84 -21.20 18.77
C PRO A 52 -20.82 -21.06 17.63
N GLY A 53 -19.80 -21.91 17.63
CA GLY A 53 -18.75 -21.95 16.60
C GLY A 53 -17.34 -21.67 17.13
N LYS A 54 -16.33 -21.80 16.25
CA LYS A 54 -14.93 -21.54 16.60
C LYS A 54 -14.68 -20.03 16.73
N ARG A 55 -13.80 -19.65 17.66
CA ARG A 55 -13.29 -18.28 17.73
C ARG A 55 -12.43 -18.00 16.51
N VAL A 56 -12.88 -17.11 15.64
CA VAL A 56 -12.20 -16.74 14.39
C VAL A 56 -11.53 -15.37 14.46
N THR A 57 -11.77 -14.61 15.53
CA THR A 57 -11.15 -13.30 15.74
C THR A 57 -11.10 -12.92 17.22
N ASN A 58 -10.13 -12.07 17.57
CA ASN A 58 -10.00 -11.43 18.87
C ASN A 58 -10.38 -9.95 18.84
N ALA A 59 -10.66 -9.38 17.67
CA ALA A 59 -10.97 -7.96 17.49
C ALA A 59 -12.48 -7.71 17.57
N ARG A 60 -12.89 -6.81 18.47
CA ARG A 60 -14.25 -6.22 18.47
C ARG A 60 -14.37 -5.20 17.34
N GLY A 61 -15.53 -5.13 16.70
CA GLY A 61 -15.81 -4.21 15.61
C GLY A 61 -15.57 -2.75 15.99
N SER A 62 -16.04 -2.33 17.16
CA SER A 62 -15.88 -0.95 17.67
C SER A 62 -14.43 -0.51 17.91
N THR A 63 -13.47 -1.45 17.98
CA THR A 63 -12.06 -1.12 18.23
C THR A 63 -11.25 -0.83 16.97
N TYR A 64 -11.84 -1.06 15.79
CA TYR A 64 -11.16 -0.97 14.48
C TYR A 64 -9.81 -1.70 14.45
N ALA A 65 -9.70 -2.81 15.18
CA ALA A 65 -8.47 -3.59 15.30
C ALA A 65 -8.23 -4.54 14.12
N SER A 66 -9.26 -4.82 13.30
CA SER A 66 -9.15 -5.65 12.11
C SER A 66 -8.75 -4.82 10.88
N GLN A 67 -7.71 -5.24 10.15
CA GLN A 67 -7.28 -4.56 8.91
C GLN A 67 -8.37 -4.60 7.81
N HIS A 68 -9.29 -5.57 7.84
CA HIS A 68 -10.44 -5.62 6.93
C HIS A 68 -11.38 -4.44 7.10
N GLN A 69 -11.51 -3.89 8.31
CA GLN A 69 -12.37 -2.73 8.55
C GLN A 69 -11.83 -1.47 7.88
N TRP A 70 -10.51 -1.42 7.66
CA TRP A 70 -9.82 -0.34 6.97
C TRP A 70 -9.71 -0.57 5.46
N GLY A 71 -10.22 -1.69 4.94
CA GLY A 71 -10.16 -2.06 3.52
C GLY A 71 -8.75 -2.16 2.94
N ILE A 72 -7.75 -2.37 3.80
CA ILE A 72 -6.35 -2.58 3.42
C ILE A 72 -5.92 -4.04 3.49
N ALA A 73 -6.87 -4.96 3.68
CA ALA A 73 -6.63 -6.39 3.70
C ALA A 73 -7.68 -7.18 2.92
N PHE A 74 -7.29 -8.36 2.46
CA PHE A 74 -8.19 -9.39 1.97
C PHE A 74 -7.65 -10.77 2.35
N ASP A 75 -8.55 -11.75 2.42
CA ASP A 75 -8.20 -13.15 2.60
C ASP A 75 -8.31 -13.88 1.25
N PHE A 76 -7.32 -14.70 0.93
CA PHE A 76 -7.36 -15.60 -0.23
C PHE A 76 -7.58 -17.05 0.20
N TYR A 77 -8.06 -17.87 -0.73
CA TYR A 77 -8.23 -19.30 -0.53
C TYR A 77 -7.77 -20.08 -1.76
N ARG A 78 -7.48 -21.37 -1.56
CA ARG A 78 -7.11 -22.28 -2.64
C ARG A 78 -8.31 -22.64 -3.51
N ASN A 79 -8.21 -22.43 -4.82
CA ASN A 79 -9.34 -22.53 -5.75
C ASN A 79 -9.07 -23.51 -6.91
N ASP A 80 -8.40 -24.63 -6.61
CA ASP A 80 -8.12 -25.71 -7.57
C ASP A 80 -9.01 -26.95 -7.37
N GLY A 81 -10.04 -26.85 -6.53
CA GLY A 81 -10.98 -27.95 -6.23
C GLY A 81 -10.52 -28.92 -5.14
N THR A 82 -9.29 -28.78 -4.60
CA THR A 82 -8.77 -29.68 -3.54
C THR A 82 -9.17 -29.29 -2.12
N GLY A 83 -9.92 -28.20 -1.98
CA GLY A 83 -10.39 -27.63 -0.71
C GLY A 83 -9.77 -26.27 -0.41
N ALA A 84 -10.62 -25.32 0.03
CA ALA A 84 -10.27 -23.90 0.18
C ALA A 84 -9.08 -23.62 1.13
N TYR A 85 -8.88 -24.48 2.12
CA TYR A 85 -7.83 -24.34 3.14
C TYR A 85 -6.86 -25.54 3.17
N ASN A 86 -6.79 -26.28 2.05
CA ASN A 86 -5.88 -27.40 1.92
C ASN A 86 -4.43 -26.92 1.67
N GLU A 87 -3.52 -27.26 2.59
CA GLU A 87 -2.10 -26.86 2.56
C GLU A 87 -1.18 -27.82 1.77
N THR A 88 -1.74 -28.84 1.12
CA THR A 88 -0.95 -29.80 0.33
C THR A 88 -0.07 -29.08 -0.68
N GLY A 89 1.24 -29.40 -0.69
CA GLY A 89 2.20 -28.76 -1.60
C GLY A 89 2.63 -27.34 -1.17
N ASP A 90 2.51 -27.03 0.13
CA ASP A 90 2.96 -25.77 0.73
C ASP A 90 2.25 -24.53 0.14
N PHE A 91 0.97 -24.69 -0.17
CA PHE A 91 0.21 -23.77 -1.02
C PHE A 91 0.21 -22.33 -0.51
N PHE A 92 -0.17 -22.10 0.75
CA PHE A 92 -0.31 -20.74 1.28
C PHE A 92 1.05 -20.07 1.48
N ASN A 93 2.08 -20.82 1.86
CA ASN A 93 3.44 -20.30 1.99
C ASN A 93 3.99 -19.85 0.63
N ARG A 94 3.75 -20.62 -0.44
CA ARG A 94 4.13 -20.25 -1.82
C ARG A 94 3.37 -19.02 -2.31
N VAL A 95 2.06 -18.93 -2.06
CA VAL A 95 1.28 -17.72 -2.40
C VAL A 95 1.76 -16.52 -1.59
N GLY A 96 2.04 -16.68 -0.29
CA GLY A 96 2.59 -15.64 0.57
C GLY A 96 3.93 -15.10 0.09
N ALA A 97 4.82 -15.97 -0.38
CA ALA A 97 6.09 -15.59 -0.98
C ALA A 97 5.90 -14.74 -2.27
N LEU A 98 4.97 -15.15 -3.14
CA LEU A 98 4.61 -14.38 -4.35
C LEU A 98 3.97 -13.04 -4.01
N ALA A 99 3.07 -13.00 -3.02
CA ALA A 99 2.44 -11.76 -2.57
C ALA A 99 3.48 -10.74 -2.07
N LYS A 100 4.51 -11.20 -1.37
CA LYS A 100 5.62 -10.36 -0.93
C LYS A 100 6.43 -9.76 -2.08
N THR A 101 6.61 -10.47 -3.20
CA THR A 101 7.37 -9.94 -4.35
C THR A 101 6.67 -8.74 -5.01
N ILE A 102 5.35 -8.69 -4.93
CA ILE A 102 4.55 -7.55 -5.40
C ILE A 102 4.29 -6.52 -4.29
N GLY A 103 4.90 -6.66 -3.11
CA GLY A 103 4.86 -5.66 -2.05
C GLY A 103 3.65 -5.73 -1.12
N LEU A 104 2.95 -6.85 -1.08
CA LEU A 104 1.96 -7.12 -0.02
C LEU A 104 2.66 -7.62 1.25
N GLY A 105 2.09 -7.30 2.40
CA GLY A 105 2.36 -7.98 3.65
C GLY A 105 1.51 -9.25 3.75
N TRP A 106 1.99 -10.24 4.52
CA TRP A 106 1.33 -11.53 4.66
C TRP A 106 1.19 -11.94 6.13
N GLY A 107 -0.01 -12.40 6.52
CA GLY A 107 -0.32 -12.79 7.89
C GLY A 107 0.31 -14.12 8.30
N GLY A 108 0.78 -14.92 7.35
CA GLY A 108 1.59 -16.11 7.64
C GLY A 108 2.95 -15.80 8.28
N ASP A 109 3.46 -14.56 8.13
CA ASP A 109 4.70 -14.10 8.78
C ASP A 109 4.47 -13.57 10.21
N TRP A 110 3.22 -13.52 10.70
CA TRP A 110 2.94 -13.03 12.05
C TRP A 110 3.38 -14.02 13.13
N LYS A 111 3.83 -13.52 14.29
CA LYS A 111 4.17 -14.40 15.43
C LYS A 111 2.94 -15.06 16.04
N SER A 112 1.87 -14.30 16.23
CA SER A 112 0.58 -14.79 16.73
C SER A 112 -0.51 -13.72 16.57
N PRO A 113 -1.74 -14.08 16.17
CA PRO A 113 -2.06 -15.36 15.52
C PRO A 113 -1.40 -15.43 14.14
N VAL A 114 -0.98 -16.62 13.70
CA VAL A 114 -0.56 -16.85 12.31
C VAL A 114 -1.82 -16.94 11.45
N ASP A 115 -1.93 -16.10 10.42
CA ASP A 115 -3.11 -16.02 9.56
C ASP A 115 -2.70 -16.13 8.08
N LYS A 116 -2.60 -17.38 7.59
CA LYS A 116 -2.06 -17.66 6.26
C LYS A 116 -2.91 -17.16 5.08
N PRO A 117 -4.25 -17.17 5.13
CA PRO A 117 -5.09 -16.52 4.12
C PRO A 117 -4.89 -15.00 4.00
N HIS A 118 -4.42 -14.33 5.05
CA HIS A 118 -4.50 -12.88 5.17
C HIS A 118 -3.37 -12.15 4.44
N LEU A 119 -3.74 -11.23 3.54
CA LEU A 119 -2.82 -10.32 2.84
C LEU A 119 -3.22 -8.87 3.05
N TYR A 120 -2.24 -7.98 3.17
CA TYR A 120 -2.49 -6.58 3.49
C TYR A 120 -1.51 -5.60 2.84
N LEU A 121 -1.88 -4.32 2.78
CA LEU A 121 -0.97 -3.24 2.40
C LEU A 121 -0.05 -2.88 3.58
N PRO A 122 1.28 -3.07 3.48
CA PRO A 122 2.20 -2.89 4.60
C PRO A 122 2.51 -1.41 4.90
N ASP A 123 2.07 -0.46 4.07
CA ASP A 123 2.32 0.98 4.25
C ASP A 123 1.85 1.50 5.62
N TRP A 124 0.83 0.87 6.21
CA TRP A 124 0.28 1.20 7.53
C TRP A 124 0.65 0.19 8.63
N GLY A 125 1.63 -0.67 8.37
CA GLY A 125 2.11 -1.68 9.31
C GLY A 125 1.25 -2.95 9.37
N SER A 126 1.72 -3.93 10.15
CA SER A 126 1.03 -5.22 10.38
C SER A 126 -0.14 -5.14 11.34
N THR A 127 -0.38 -3.97 11.95
CA THR A 127 -1.51 -3.70 12.84
C THR A 127 -2.25 -2.43 12.41
N THR A 128 -3.41 -2.16 13.00
CA THR A 128 -4.17 -0.93 12.70
C THR A 128 -3.76 0.28 13.54
N ALA A 129 -2.67 0.20 14.32
CA ALA A 129 -2.25 1.28 15.22
C ALA A 129 -1.98 2.60 14.48
N ILE A 130 -1.24 2.55 13.36
CA ILE A 130 -0.94 3.73 12.54
C ILE A 130 -2.23 4.32 11.95
N LEU A 131 -3.14 3.46 11.48
CA LEU A 131 -4.42 3.89 10.90
C LEU A 131 -5.28 4.62 11.94
N LYS A 132 -5.45 4.01 13.12
CA LYS A 132 -6.18 4.63 14.24
C LYS A 132 -5.56 5.95 14.66
N GLN A 133 -4.23 6.00 14.80
CA GLN A 133 -3.52 7.21 15.19
C GLN A 133 -3.68 8.34 14.16
N GLN A 134 -3.65 8.03 12.86
CA GLN A 134 -3.65 9.05 11.79
C GLN A 134 -5.05 9.48 11.35
N TYR A 135 -6.03 8.58 11.38
CA TYR A 135 -7.34 8.82 10.76
C TYR A 135 -8.51 8.70 11.74
N GLY A 136 -8.30 8.10 12.92
CA GLY A 136 -9.35 7.85 13.92
C GLY A 136 -10.28 6.71 13.52
N THR A 137 -11.00 6.86 12.40
CA THR A 137 -11.99 5.90 11.92
C THR A 137 -11.70 5.42 10.48
N PRO A 138 -12.19 4.23 10.09
CA PRO A 138 -12.09 3.75 8.72
C PRO A 138 -12.70 4.70 7.68
N GLU A 139 -13.81 5.35 7.98
CA GLU A 139 -14.51 6.26 7.06
C GLU A 139 -13.63 7.48 6.72
N ASN A 140 -12.96 8.04 7.72
CA ASN A 140 -12.01 9.14 7.52
C ASN A 140 -10.83 8.72 6.65
N PHE A 141 -10.35 7.48 6.82
CA PHE A 141 -9.31 6.92 5.96
C PHE A 141 -9.80 6.71 4.52
N MET A 142 -10.97 6.12 4.32
CA MET A 142 -11.53 5.87 2.99
C MET A 142 -11.82 7.15 2.19
N LYS A 143 -12.19 8.24 2.86
CA LYS A 143 -12.31 9.58 2.22
C LYS A 143 -10.99 10.04 1.58
N THR A 144 -9.84 9.54 2.03
CA THR A 144 -8.54 9.86 1.40
C THR A 144 -8.31 9.12 0.08
N TRP A 145 -9.01 8.01 -0.17
CA TRP A 145 -8.80 7.18 -1.37
C TRP A 145 -9.29 7.88 -2.63
N VAL A 146 -10.40 8.61 -2.53
CA VAL A 146 -11.03 9.34 -3.65
C VAL A 146 -10.17 10.52 -4.12
N LYS A 147 -9.32 11.06 -3.25
CA LYS A 147 -8.53 12.27 -3.51
C LYS A 147 -7.20 12.02 -4.25
N HIS A 148 -6.80 10.77 -4.47
CA HIS A 148 -5.45 10.47 -4.93
C HIS A 148 -5.47 9.68 -6.24
N PRO A 149 -5.15 10.31 -7.41
CA PRO A 149 -4.93 9.56 -8.64
C PRO A 149 -3.88 8.47 -8.42
N VAL A 150 -4.11 7.29 -9.03
CA VAL A 150 -3.12 6.22 -8.95
C VAL A 150 -1.90 6.60 -9.80
N PHE A 151 -0.73 6.59 -9.16
CA PHE A 151 0.54 6.78 -9.85
C PHE A 151 1.11 5.40 -10.22
N GLU A 152 1.41 5.21 -11.50
CA GLU A 152 1.96 3.96 -12.01
C GLU A 152 3.48 3.98 -11.89
N THR A 153 4.04 2.96 -11.24
CA THR A 153 5.49 2.75 -11.19
C THR A 153 6.04 2.51 -12.59
N ASP A 154 7.33 2.72 -12.75
CA ASP A 154 8.07 2.66 -14.02
C ASP A 154 7.69 3.69 -15.09
N LYS A 155 6.70 4.54 -14.83
CA LYS A 155 6.42 5.72 -15.64
C LYS A 155 7.30 6.91 -15.25
N THR A 156 7.52 7.79 -16.22
CA THR A 156 8.19 9.08 -16.00
C THR A 156 7.16 10.14 -15.64
N TYR A 157 7.43 10.90 -14.59
CA TYR A 157 6.64 12.03 -14.15
C TYR A 157 7.46 13.30 -14.20
N ILE A 158 6.80 14.43 -14.45
CA ILE A 158 7.37 15.77 -14.37
C ILE A 158 6.81 16.49 -13.14
N VAL A 159 7.71 17.10 -12.37
CA VAL A 159 7.35 17.86 -11.17
C VAL A 159 6.79 19.22 -11.57
N THR A 160 5.58 19.55 -11.12
CA THR A 160 4.89 20.80 -11.48
C THR A 160 5.29 21.99 -10.62
N GLN A 161 5.96 21.75 -9.48
CA GLN A 161 6.49 22.78 -8.60
C GLN A 161 7.77 22.31 -7.89
N ALA A 162 8.74 23.21 -7.73
CA ALA A 162 9.97 22.90 -7.01
C ALA A 162 9.68 22.35 -5.60
N CYS A 163 10.43 21.33 -5.18
CA CYS A 163 10.20 20.66 -3.90
C CYS A 163 11.52 20.15 -3.29
N TYR A 164 11.57 20.02 -1.96
CA TYR A 164 12.72 19.42 -1.31
C TYR A 164 12.79 17.92 -1.61
N LEU A 165 13.98 17.43 -1.99
CA LEU A 165 14.23 15.99 -1.97
C LEU A 165 14.20 15.48 -0.54
N ARG A 166 13.63 14.28 -0.34
CA ARG A 166 13.57 13.63 0.96
C ARG A 166 14.30 12.28 0.98
N SER A 167 14.99 11.98 2.08
CA SER A 167 15.67 10.69 2.30
C SER A 167 14.67 9.56 2.59
N ARG A 168 13.51 9.90 3.15
CA ARG A 168 12.36 9.02 3.38
C ARG A 168 11.07 9.79 3.06
N ALA A 169 10.01 9.08 2.69
CA ALA A 169 8.69 9.68 2.57
C ALA A 169 8.31 10.43 3.87
N GLY A 170 7.63 11.57 3.74
CA GLY A 170 7.11 12.34 4.87
C GLY A 170 7.56 13.80 4.92
N ALA A 171 6.78 14.63 5.64
CA ALA A 171 6.91 16.08 5.63
C ALA A 171 7.95 16.65 6.62
N LYS A 172 8.40 15.86 7.61
CA LYS A 172 9.31 16.29 8.69
C LYS A 172 10.60 16.88 8.13
N VAL A 173 11.09 18.01 8.67
CA VAL A 173 12.31 18.69 8.17
C VAL A 173 13.53 17.76 8.18
N ALA A 174 13.66 16.91 9.20
CA ALA A 174 14.71 15.89 9.30
C ALA A 174 14.79 14.94 8.09
N ASN A 175 13.72 14.82 7.29
CA ASN A 175 13.74 14.01 6.08
C ASN A 175 14.38 14.73 4.88
N ARG A 176 14.68 16.05 4.94
CA ARG A 176 15.26 16.78 3.79
C ARG A 176 16.69 16.32 3.50
N VAL A 177 17.03 16.20 2.23
CA VAL A 177 18.35 15.76 1.76
C VAL A 177 19.26 16.98 1.62
N ARG A 178 20.48 16.93 2.18
CA ARG A 178 21.49 17.98 1.96
C ARG A 178 21.96 17.97 0.50
N TYR A 179 22.26 19.15 -0.04
CA TYR A 179 22.63 19.28 -1.46
C TYR A 179 24.01 18.71 -1.78
N ASP A 180 24.95 18.81 -0.85
CA ASP A 180 26.33 18.37 -0.98
C ASP A 180 26.48 16.86 -1.20
N ILE A 181 25.66 16.05 -0.52
CA ILE A 181 25.68 14.58 -0.60
C ILE A 181 25.06 14.01 -1.88
N LEU A 182 24.49 14.86 -2.75
CA LEU A 182 23.88 14.39 -3.99
C LEU A 182 24.95 14.01 -5.03
N SER A 183 24.67 12.97 -5.81
CA SER A 183 25.43 12.70 -7.03
C SER A 183 25.24 13.80 -8.08
N ASP A 184 26.21 13.96 -8.98
CA ASP A 184 26.18 15.01 -10.00
C ASP A 184 24.95 14.92 -10.91
N ALA A 185 24.51 13.70 -11.24
CA ALA A 185 23.30 13.48 -12.03
C ALA A 185 22.04 14.04 -11.34
N VAL A 186 21.96 13.92 -10.01
CA VAL A 186 20.83 14.48 -9.24
C VAL A 186 21.01 15.98 -9.04
N LYS A 187 22.23 16.46 -8.78
CA LYS A 187 22.56 17.91 -8.67
C LYS A 187 22.13 18.68 -9.91
N LYS A 188 22.33 18.15 -11.13
CA LYS A 188 21.84 18.76 -12.39
C LYS A 188 20.33 19.05 -12.38
N LYS A 189 19.54 18.21 -11.70
CA LYS A 189 18.07 18.36 -11.57
C LYS A 189 17.65 19.17 -10.33
N CYS A 190 18.59 19.51 -9.46
CA CYS A 190 18.33 20.27 -8.24
C CYS A 190 18.88 21.70 -8.33
N GLY A 191 18.39 22.55 -7.43
CA GLY A 191 19.09 23.72 -6.93
C GLY A 191 19.38 23.52 -5.44
N LYS A 192 20.11 24.47 -4.86
CA LYS A 192 20.39 24.54 -3.42
C LYS A 192 19.55 25.67 -2.82
N LYS A 193 18.82 25.38 -1.75
CA LYS A 193 18.17 26.43 -0.93
C LYS A 193 18.59 26.22 0.51
N GLN A 194 19.27 27.22 1.08
CA GLN A 194 20.06 27.06 2.30
C GLN A 194 21.07 25.93 2.07
N GLU A 195 20.95 24.80 2.79
CA GLU A 195 21.80 23.62 2.69
C GLU A 195 21.11 22.41 2.01
N PHE A 196 19.81 22.52 1.74
CA PHE A 196 19.02 21.39 1.25
C PHE A 196 18.84 21.38 -0.26
N ALA A 197 18.74 20.17 -0.80
CA ALA A 197 18.44 19.91 -2.19
C ALA A 197 16.99 20.24 -2.52
N VAL A 198 16.79 21.13 -3.51
CA VAL A 198 15.48 21.46 -4.07
C VAL A 198 15.41 20.90 -5.48
N PHE A 199 14.60 19.87 -5.70
CA PHE A 199 14.31 19.37 -7.03
C PHE A 199 13.53 20.42 -7.82
N LYS A 200 14.05 20.79 -8.99
CA LYS A 200 13.56 21.94 -9.77
C LYS A 200 12.21 21.62 -10.42
N LYS A 201 11.36 22.65 -10.57
CA LYS A 201 10.15 22.59 -11.39
C LYS A 201 10.50 22.15 -12.82
N ASN A 202 9.57 21.44 -13.46
CA ASN A 202 9.70 20.91 -14.83
C ASN A 202 10.81 19.85 -15.02
N LYS A 203 11.44 19.36 -13.94
CA LYS A 203 12.35 18.23 -14.03
C LYS A 203 11.59 16.91 -13.92
N THR A 204 12.09 15.93 -14.68
CA THR A 204 11.51 14.60 -14.77
C THR A 204 12.22 13.60 -13.89
N PHE A 205 11.47 12.62 -13.41
CA PHE A 205 11.98 11.46 -12.71
C PHE A 205 11.17 10.21 -13.08
N ARG A 206 11.83 9.05 -13.07
CA ARG A 206 11.16 7.76 -13.16
C ARG A 206 10.67 7.37 -11.77
N LEU A 207 9.39 7.06 -11.65
CA LEU A 207 8.76 6.65 -10.39
C LEU A 207 9.03 5.16 -10.14
N ILE A 208 9.69 4.85 -9.02
CA ILE A 208 10.04 3.47 -8.67
C ILE A 208 9.12 2.93 -7.57
N LYS A 209 8.79 3.75 -6.57
CA LYS A 209 7.94 3.36 -5.46
C LYS A 209 6.98 4.49 -5.11
N VAL A 210 5.75 4.14 -4.73
CA VAL A 210 4.76 5.08 -4.18
C VAL A 210 4.58 4.76 -2.71
N ARG A 211 4.45 5.79 -1.87
CA ARG A 211 4.11 5.64 -0.45
C ARG A 211 3.14 6.72 -0.02
N GLN A 212 2.03 6.33 0.60
CA GLN A 212 1.09 7.27 1.19
C GLN A 212 1.44 7.50 2.67
N MET A 213 1.43 8.75 3.11
CA MET A 213 1.66 9.14 4.50
C MET A 213 0.69 10.25 4.89
N GLY A 214 -0.32 9.92 5.70
CA GLY A 214 -1.45 10.81 5.95
C GLY A 214 -2.19 11.11 4.64
N GLY A 215 -2.46 12.39 4.38
CA GLY A 215 -3.02 12.89 3.11
C GLY A 215 -1.99 13.22 2.02
N ASN A 216 -0.73 12.81 2.18
CA ASN A 216 0.32 13.04 1.19
C ASN A 216 0.70 11.74 0.48
N VAL A 217 0.96 11.82 -0.81
CA VAL A 217 1.49 10.73 -1.62
C VAL A 217 2.90 11.08 -2.04
N TRP A 218 3.85 10.20 -1.78
CA TRP A 218 5.26 10.37 -2.08
C TRP A 218 5.71 9.36 -3.13
N GLY A 219 6.61 9.79 -4.01
CA GLY A 219 7.20 8.96 -5.05
C GLY A 219 8.71 8.87 -4.88
N GLN A 220 9.24 7.66 -4.88
CA GLN A 220 10.67 7.40 -4.84
C GLN A 220 11.25 7.36 -6.26
N MET A 221 12.37 8.04 -6.43
CA MET A 221 13.17 8.04 -7.65
C MET A 221 14.13 6.84 -7.66
N LYS A 222 14.69 6.51 -8.83
CA LYS A 222 15.78 5.51 -8.95
C LYS A 222 16.99 5.82 -8.06
N SER A 223 17.25 7.10 -7.78
CA SER A 223 18.29 7.54 -6.85
C SER A 223 17.97 7.25 -5.36
N GLY A 224 16.81 6.68 -5.04
CA GLY A 224 16.37 6.40 -3.68
C GLY A 224 15.70 7.57 -2.96
N TYR A 225 15.82 8.80 -3.48
CA TYR A 225 15.19 9.99 -2.89
C TYR A 225 13.70 10.10 -3.23
N TRP A 226 12.97 10.77 -2.35
CA TRP A 226 11.53 10.93 -2.42
C TRP A 226 11.13 12.37 -2.79
N VAL A 227 10.11 12.47 -3.64
CA VAL A 227 9.42 13.72 -4.00
C VAL A 227 7.93 13.60 -3.72
N PRO A 228 7.23 14.70 -3.37
CA PRO A 228 5.79 14.65 -3.25
C PRO A 228 5.12 14.47 -4.62
N LEU A 229 4.22 13.50 -4.73
CA LEU A 229 3.27 13.36 -5.85
C LEU A 229 1.97 14.11 -5.54
N ILE A 230 1.54 14.04 -4.29
CA ILE A 230 0.44 14.82 -3.71
C ILE A 230 0.91 15.35 -2.36
N TYR A 231 0.75 16.65 -2.13
CA TYR A 231 1.17 17.27 -0.87
C TYR A 231 0.19 18.35 -0.45
N LYS A 232 -0.38 18.20 0.75
CA LYS A 232 -1.48 19.02 1.28
C LYS A 232 -2.62 19.13 0.26
N ASP A 233 -3.18 17.98 -0.10
CA ASP A 233 -4.28 17.83 -1.08
C ASP A 233 -4.01 18.35 -2.51
N THR A 234 -2.79 18.81 -2.81
CA THR A 234 -2.44 19.34 -4.12
C THR A 234 -1.57 18.35 -4.89
N LYS A 235 -1.97 17.99 -6.12
CA LYS A 235 -1.15 17.19 -7.04
C LYS A 235 0.10 17.99 -7.47
N ARG A 236 1.29 17.44 -7.27
CA ARG A 236 2.60 18.07 -7.51
C ARG A 236 3.35 17.53 -8.73
N VAL A 237 2.74 16.60 -9.46
CA VAL A 237 3.33 15.99 -10.65
C VAL A 237 2.29 15.78 -11.74
N LYS A 238 2.73 15.67 -12.99
CA LYS A 238 1.94 15.15 -14.12
C LYS A 238 2.73 14.06 -14.86
N ALA A 239 2.04 13.17 -15.56
CA ALA A 239 2.71 12.19 -16.41
C ALA A 239 3.52 12.93 -17.48
N ALA A 240 4.74 12.47 -17.78
CA ALA A 240 5.50 12.99 -18.89
C ALA A 240 4.95 12.37 -20.18
N ASP A 241 4.48 13.23 -21.11
CA ASP A 241 4.10 12.77 -22.44
C ASP A 241 5.31 12.21 -23.18
N LYS A 242 5.15 11.04 -23.81
CA LYS A 242 6.20 10.43 -24.64
C LYS A 242 6.46 11.21 -25.94
N SER A 243 5.60 12.16 -26.31
CA SER A 243 5.60 12.87 -27.60
C SER A 243 6.46 14.13 -27.67
N LYS A 244 7.14 14.53 -26.59
CA LYS A 244 8.07 15.68 -26.59
C LYS A 244 9.43 15.31 -26.03
N ARG A 245 10.12 14.39 -26.71
CA ARG A 245 11.58 14.45 -26.79
C ARG A 245 11.90 15.20 -28.07
N THR A 246 11.89 16.53 -27.99
CA THR A 246 12.57 17.38 -28.96
C THR A 246 13.99 17.58 -28.41
N ASP A 247 14.92 17.07 -29.21
CA ASP A 247 16.36 17.35 -29.34
C ASP A 247 17.29 17.07 -28.14
#